data_AF-A0A2V9AZ04-F1
#
_entry.id   AF-A0A2V9AZ04-F1
#
_cell.length_a   1.000
_cell.length_b   1.000
_cell.length_c   1.000
_cell.angle_alpha   90.00
_cell.angle_beta   90.00
_cell.angle_gamma   90.00
#
_symmetry.space_group_name_H-M   'P 1'
#
loop_
_entity.id
_entity.type
_entity.pdbx_description
1 polymer ?
#
loop_
_entity_poly.entity_id
_entity_poly.type
_entity_poly.pdbx_seq_one_letter_code
_entity_poly.pdbx_strand_id
1 'polypeptide(L)'
;MKLALFQQIVELNQSFDHLIAGLTKLESVPFFQRDLIQHARSDVEIARVYANREFFDNFEEIVENDAKWAYRFQRAYDAKLKDRDDIYLEIRNSEERRKRKGLPSRVVILPDWDMSDEDRYDEERTANRKKSAARRHRTNRKSPKKSKSVAQEARPLAASKEGRRRP
;
A
#
# COMPACT_ATOMS: atom_id res chain seq x y z
N MET A 1 -10.95 19.25 2.73
CA MET A 1 -10.34 20.21 1.78
C MET A 1 -10.94 20.13 0.37
N LYS A 2 -11.05 18.95 -0.26
CA LYS A 2 -11.56 18.82 -1.64
C LYS A 2 -13.01 19.30 -1.84
N LEU A 3 -13.89 18.99 -0.89
CA LEU A 3 -15.30 19.37 -0.95
C LEU A 3 -15.51 20.90 -0.88
N ALA A 4 -14.66 21.60 -0.13
CA ALA A 4 -14.68 23.06 -0.06
C ALA A 4 -14.23 23.71 -1.37
N LEU A 5 -13.22 23.14 -2.05
CA LEU A 5 -12.78 23.62 -3.37
C LEU A 5 -13.90 23.48 -4.43
N PHE A 6 -14.59 22.35 -4.44
CA PHE A 6 -15.75 22.16 -5.30
C PHE A 6 -16.86 23.17 -5.03
N GLN A 7 -17.15 23.40 -3.74
CA GLN A 7 -18.17 24.34 -3.35
C GLN A 7 -17.82 25.76 -3.80
N GLN A 8 -16.56 26.17 -3.65
CA GLN A 8 -16.09 27.48 -4.15
C GLN A 8 -16.27 27.65 -5.66
N ILE A 9 -16.14 26.57 -6.44
CA ILE A 9 -16.33 26.64 -7.90
C ILE A 9 -17.78 26.64 -8.32
N VAL A 10 -18.62 25.94 -7.58
CA VAL A 10 -20.06 26.05 -7.76
C VAL A 10 -20.48 27.49 -7.47
N GLU A 11 -20.01 28.09 -6.37
CA GLU A 11 -20.27 29.48 -6.01
C GLU A 11 -19.72 30.48 -7.04
N LEU A 12 -18.53 30.24 -7.57
CA LEU A 12 -17.93 31.04 -8.64
C LEU A 12 -18.78 30.98 -9.92
N ASN A 13 -19.20 29.79 -10.34
CA ASN A 13 -20.05 29.62 -11.52
C ASN A 13 -21.42 30.28 -11.34
N GLN A 14 -22.03 30.18 -10.15
CA GLN A 14 -23.26 30.90 -9.83
C GLN A 14 -23.07 32.42 -9.90
N SER A 15 -21.91 32.93 -9.47
CA SER A 15 -21.59 34.35 -9.56
C SER A 15 -21.50 34.83 -11.03
N PHE A 16 -20.91 34.02 -11.91
CA PHE A 16 -20.93 34.27 -13.36
C PHE A 16 -22.35 34.28 -13.93
N ASP A 17 -23.19 33.31 -13.57
CA ASP A 17 -24.58 33.24 -14.03
C ASP A 17 -25.38 34.48 -13.59
N HIS A 18 -25.19 34.93 -12.35
CA HIS A 18 -25.80 36.16 -11.85
C HIS A 18 -25.35 37.40 -12.63
N LEU A 19 -24.07 37.50 -12.97
CA LEU A 19 -23.52 38.61 -13.72
C LEU A 19 -24.05 38.64 -15.17
N ILE A 20 -24.11 37.49 -15.83
CA ILE A 20 -24.69 37.35 -17.18
C ILE A 20 -26.18 37.71 -17.17
N ALA A 21 -26.93 37.28 -16.15
CA ALA A 21 -28.33 37.66 -16.00
C ALA A 21 -28.49 39.17 -15.80
N GLY A 22 -27.59 39.81 -15.05
CA GLY A 22 -27.53 41.26 -14.89
C GLY A 22 -27.26 42.00 -16.21
N LEU A 23 -26.26 41.55 -16.97
CA LEU A 23 -25.93 42.12 -18.28
C LEU A 23 -27.08 41.94 -19.29
N THR A 24 -27.75 40.79 -19.27
CA THR A 24 -28.91 40.53 -20.13
C THR A 24 -30.07 41.48 -19.81
N LYS A 25 -30.30 41.78 -18.53
CA LYS A 25 -31.29 42.78 -18.12
C LYS A 25 -30.89 44.19 -18.58
N LEU A 26 -29.61 44.55 -18.48
CA LEU A 26 -29.11 45.84 -18.95
C LEU A 26 -29.25 46.01 -20.47
N GLU A 27 -29.12 44.94 -21.25
CA GLU A 27 -29.30 44.94 -22.71
C GLU A 27 -30.74 45.33 -23.12
N SER A 28 -31.72 45.03 -22.27
CA SER A 28 -33.13 45.38 -22.49
C SER A 28 -33.45 46.86 -22.25
N VAL A 29 -32.55 47.59 -21.57
CA VAL A 29 -32.77 49.00 -21.23
C VAL A 29 -32.33 49.88 -22.42
N PRO A 30 -33.22 50.74 -22.96
CA PRO A 30 -32.93 51.54 -24.16
C PRO A 30 -31.77 52.54 -24.04
N PHE A 31 -31.31 52.80 -22.81
CA PHE A 31 -30.24 53.77 -22.50
C PHE A 31 -28.84 53.23 -22.84
N PHE A 32 -28.63 51.92 -22.82
CA PHE A 32 -27.31 51.34 -23.03
C PHE A 32 -27.08 50.89 -24.47
N GLN A 33 -25.82 50.95 -24.92
CA GLN A 33 -25.41 50.40 -26.20
C GLN A 33 -25.37 48.88 -26.11
N ARG A 34 -26.24 48.21 -26.89
CA ARG A 34 -26.37 46.75 -26.88
C ARG A 34 -25.07 46.05 -27.26
N ASP A 35 -24.35 46.56 -28.26
CA ASP A 35 -23.11 45.94 -28.75
C ASP A 35 -22.03 45.90 -27.66
N LEU A 36 -21.89 46.96 -26.86
CA LEU A 36 -20.96 46.99 -25.73
C LEU A 36 -21.36 45.99 -24.64
N ILE A 37 -22.66 45.84 -24.38
CA ILE A 37 -23.15 44.86 -23.40
C ILE A 37 -22.93 43.44 -23.90
N GLN A 38 -23.16 43.17 -25.19
CA GLN A 38 -22.89 41.87 -25.80
C GLN A 38 -21.39 41.52 -25.73
N HIS A 39 -20.50 42.49 -25.99
CA HIS A 39 -19.07 42.30 -25.82
C HIS A 39 -18.70 42.00 -24.36
N ALA A 40 -19.25 42.76 -23.40
CA ALA A 40 -19.03 42.50 -21.98
C ALA A 40 -19.53 41.08 -21.58
N ARG A 41 -20.66 40.63 -22.14
CA ARG A 41 -21.15 39.26 -21.92
C ARG A 41 -20.19 38.21 -22.49
N SER A 42 -19.64 38.42 -23.68
CA SER A 42 -18.65 37.49 -24.24
C SER A 42 -17.38 37.42 -23.39
N ASP A 43 -16.89 38.56 -22.89
CA ASP A 43 -15.69 38.59 -22.04
C ASP A 43 -15.91 37.81 -20.73
N VAL A 44 -17.10 37.92 -20.15
CA VAL A 44 -17.49 37.22 -18.93
C VAL A 44 -17.56 35.71 -19.16
N GLU A 45 -18.15 35.26 -20.28
CA GLU A 45 -18.19 33.84 -20.62
C GLU A 45 -16.79 33.28 -20.88
N ILE A 46 -15.95 34.05 -21.57
CA ILE A 46 -14.54 33.67 -21.79
C ILE A 46 -13.83 33.52 -20.43
N ALA A 47 -14.00 34.47 -19.52
CA ALA A 47 -13.42 34.40 -18.17
C ALA A 47 -13.93 33.18 -17.37
N ARG A 48 -15.22 32.86 -17.47
CA ARG A 48 -15.82 31.65 -16.86
C ARG A 48 -15.15 30.38 -17.39
N VAL A 49 -15.00 30.28 -18.70
CA VAL A 49 -14.37 29.12 -19.35
C VAL A 49 -12.90 28.98 -18.91
N TYR A 50 -12.14 30.07 -18.89
CA TYR A 50 -10.74 30.04 -18.42
C TYR A 50 -10.63 29.63 -16.96
N ALA A 51 -11.45 30.20 -16.07
CA ALA A 51 -11.43 29.84 -14.64
C ALA A 51 -11.78 28.36 -14.42
N ASN A 52 -12.78 27.85 -15.14
CA ASN A 52 -13.17 26.44 -15.06
C ASN A 52 -12.07 25.53 -15.60
N ARG A 53 -11.44 25.88 -16.72
CA ARG A 53 -10.35 25.09 -17.31
C ARG A 53 -9.18 24.94 -16.34
N GLU A 54 -8.69 26.04 -15.77
CA GLU A 54 -7.60 26.02 -14.78
C GLU A 54 -7.93 25.11 -13.59
N PHE A 55 -9.19 25.07 -13.17
CA PHE A 55 -9.57 24.14 -12.12
C PHE A 55 -9.60 22.69 -12.59
N PHE A 56 -10.26 22.39 -13.71
CA PHE A 56 -10.43 21.01 -14.16
C PHE A 56 -9.10 20.35 -14.55
N ASP A 57 -8.16 21.10 -15.11
CA ASP A 57 -6.81 20.60 -15.43
C ASP A 57 -6.07 20.16 -14.15
N ASN A 58 -6.14 20.94 -13.07
CA ASN A 58 -5.55 20.57 -11.77
C ASN A 58 -6.38 19.51 -11.02
N PHE A 59 -7.68 19.44 -11.32
CA PHE A 59 -8.60 18.52 -10.65
C PHE A 59 -8.44 17.08 -11.13
N GLU A 60 -8.09 16.89 -12.41
CA GLU A 60 -7.83 15.58 -12.99
C GLU A 60 -6.76 14.82 -12.19
N GLU A 61 -5.66 15.47 -11.84
CA GLU A 61 -4.58 14.86 -11.03
C GLU A 61 -5.08 14.44 -9.64
N ILE A 62 -5.92 15.26 -9.01
CA ILE A 62 -6.47 15.00 -7.67
C ILE A 62 -7.40 13.78 -7.70
N VAL A 63 -8.26 13.69 -8.71
CA VAL A 63 -9.18 12.55 -8.90
C VAL A 63 -8.41 11.29 -9.22
N GLU A 64 -7.42 11.38 -10.10
CA GLU A 64 -6.64 10.22 -10.51
C GLU A 64 -5.88 9.62 -9.32
N ASN A 65 -5.34 10.47 -8.44
CA ASN A 65 -4.69 10.04 -7.20
C ASN A 65 -5.66 9.37 -6.22
N ASP A 66 -6.88 9.92 -6.05
CA ASP A 66 -7.91 9.28 -5.22
C ASP A 66 -8.38 7.96 -5.82
N ALA A 67 -8.54 7.89 -7.14
CA ALA A 67 -8.90 6.66 -7.83
C ALA A 67 -7.83 5.59 -7.64
N LYS A 68 -6.54 5.94 -7.79
CA LYS A 68 -5.41 5.04 -7.51
C LYS A 68 -5.46 4.53 -6.07
N TRP A 69 -5.76 5.39 -5.10
CA TRP A 69 -5.93 4.99 -3.71
C TRP A 69 -7.11 4.05 -3.52
N ALA A 70 -8.28 4.37 -4.08
CA ALA A 70 -9.49 3.56 -3.98
C ALA A 70 -9.29 2.16 -4.59
N TYR A 71 -8.65 2.07 -5.76
CA TYR A 71 -8.29 0.79 -6.36
C TYR A 71 -7.36 -0.04 -5.48
N ARG A 72 -6.37 0.60 -4.85
CA ARG A 72 -5.46 -0.10 -3.91
C ARG A 72 -6.20 -0.57 -2.66
N PHE A 73 -7.06 0.28 -2.12
CA PHE A 73 -7.88 -0.03 -0.95
C PHE A 73 -8.81 -1.20 -1.23
N GLN A 74 -9.53 -1.16 -2.37
CA GLN A 74 -10.40 -2.25 -2.80
C GLN A 74 -9.63 -3.55 -2.98
N ARG A 75 -8.49 -3.54 -3.70
CA ARG A 75 -7.66 -4.75 -3.83
C ARG A 75 -7.19 -5.28 -2.49
N ALA A 76 -6.80 -4.41 -1.56
CA ALA A 76 -6.35 -4.82 -0.24
C ALA A 76 -7.49 -5.41 0.59
N TYR A 77 -8.70 -4.90 0.42
CA TYR A 77 -9.90 -5.44 1.06
C TYR A 77 -10.31 -6.78 0.45
N ASP A 78 -10.35 -6.87 -0.88
CA ASP A 78 -10.64 -8.12 -1.61
C ASP A 78 -9.60 -9.20 -1.28
N ALA A 79 -8.32 -8.83 -1.14
CA ALA A 79 -7.28 -9.75 -0.71
C ALA A 79 -7.46 -10.27 0.72
N LYS A 80 -8.11 -9.52 1.61
CA LYS A 80 -8.48 -9.97 2.96
C LYS A 80 -9.72 -10.87 2.97
N LEU A 81 -10.57 -10.73 1.95
CA LEU A 81 -11.78 -11.52 1.77
C LEU A 81 -11.54 -12.81 0.99
N LYS A 82 -10.46 -12.90 0.20
CA LYS A 82 -10.05 -14.14 -0.45
C LYS A 82 -9.81 -15.21 0.61
N ASP A 83 -10.55 -16.29 0.50
CA ASP A 83 -10.30 -17.47 1.32
C ASP A 83 -9.03 -18.17 0.81
N ARG A 84 -8.40 -19.00 1.63
CA ARG A 84 -7.25 -19.83 1.24
C ARG A 84 -7.57 -20.68 0.00
N ASP A 85 -8.82 -21.12 -0.12
CA ASP A 85 -9.33 -21.88 -1.26
C ASP A 85 -9.27 -21.08 -2.57
N ASP A 86 -9.58 -19.78 -2.54
CA ASP A 86 -9.49 -18.91 -3.72
C ASP A 86 -8.05 -18.80 -4.22
N ILE A 87 -7.09 -18.72 -3.30
CA ILE A 87 -5.66 -18.66 -3.62
C ILE A 87 -5.20 -19.98 -4.26
N TYR A 88 -5.61 -21.13 -3.70
CA TYR A 88 -5.26 -22.43 -4.25
C TYR A 88 -5.82 -22.63 -5.66
N LEU A 89 -7.09 -22.29 -5.87
CA LEU A 89 -7.75 -22.35 -7.18
C LEU A 89 -7.07 -21.43 -8.20
N GLU A 90 -6.67 -20.22 -7.80
CA GLU A 90 -5.97 -19.27 -8.68
C GLU A 90 -4.59 -19.81 -9.10
N ILE A 91 -3.82 -20.39 -8.17
CA ILE A 91 -2.53 -21.01 -8.45
C ILE A 91 -2.71 -22.20 -9.39
N ARG A 92 -3.65 -23.12 -9.08
CA ARG A 92 -3.96 -24.28 -9.92
C ARG A 92 -4.33 -23.88 -11.34
N ASN A 93 -5.23 -22.92 -11.49
CA ASN A 93 -5.66 -22.41 -12.80
C ASN A 93 -4.52 -21.70 -13.56
N SER A 94 -3.57 -21.07 -12.85
CA SER A 94 -2.40 -20.45 -13.47
C SER A 94 -1.40 -21.48 -14.00
N GLU A 95 -1.15 -22.55 -13.24
CA GLU A 95 -0.25 -23.63 -13.62
C GLU A 95 -0.84 -24.48 -14.74
N GLU A 96 -2.16 -24.72 -14.74
CA GLU A 96 -2.85 -25.36 -15.86
C GLU A 96 -2.72 -24.55 -17.15
N ARG A 97 -2.88 -23.21 -17.09
CA ARG A 97 -2.64 -22.32 -18.24
C ARG A 97 -1.18 -22.35 -18.70
N ARG A 98 -0.23 -22.44 -17.76
CA ARG A 98 1.21 -22.52 -18.04
C ARG A 98 1.58 -23.83 -18.73
N LYS A 99 1.03 -24.94 -18.24
CA LYS A 99 1.14 -26.29 -18.83
C LYS A 99 0.57 -26.33 -20.23
N ARG A 100 -0.60 -25.72 -20.47
CA ARG A 100 -1.16 -25.59 -21.84
C ARG A 100 -0.25 -24.81 -22.80
N LYS A 101 0.52 -23.85 -22.29
CA LYS A 101 1.53 -23.10 -23.05
C LYS A 101 2.87 -23.83 -23.17
N GLY A 102 3.00 -25.07 -22.68
CA GLY A 102 4.22 -25.86 -22.72
C GLY A 102 5.33 -25.37 -21.78
N LEU A 103 5.04 -24.45 -20.86
CA LEU A 103 6.01 -23.98 -19.89
C LEU A 103 6.09 -24.94 -18.68
N PRO A 104 7.28 -25.13 -18.09
CA PRO A 104 7.45 -25.97 -16.92
C PRO A 104 6.70 -25.40 -15.71
N SER A 105 6.14 -26.30 -14.90
CA SER A 105 5.41 -25.97 -13.67
C SER A 105 6.31 -25.19 -12.71
N ARG A 106 5.78 -24.13 -12.10
CA ARG A 106 6.52 -23.40 -11.04
C ARG A 106 6.29 -24.00 -9.66
N VAL A 107 5.14 -24.64 -9.48
CA VAL A 107 4.70 -25.25 -8.23
C VAL A 107 4.20 -26.66 -8.54
N VAL A 108 4.50 -27.62 -7.68
CA VAL A 108 3.95 -28.98 -7.76
C VAL A 108 2.72 -29.02 -6.86
N ILE A 109 1.54 -29.10 -7.46
CA ILE A 109 0.29 -29.32 -6.74
C ILE A 109 0.09 -30.84 -6.70
N LEU A 110 0.07 -31.41 -5.49
CA LEU A 110 -0.11 -32.84 -5.31
C LEU A 110 -1.54 -33.25 -5.75
N PRO A 111 -1.68 -34.35 -6.52
CA PRO A 111 -3.00 -34.91 -6.81
C PRO A 111 -3.69 -35.29 -5.50
N ASP A 112 -4.98 -34.99 -5.39
CA ASP A 112 -5.87 -35.39 -4.28
C ASP A 112 -5.52 -34.80 -2.89
N TRP A 113 -4.63 -33.80 -2.83
CA TRP A 113 -4.31 -33.08 -1.60
C TRP A 113 -5.36 -32.01 -1.30
N ASP A 114 -6.08 -32.14 -0.18
CA ASP A 114 -7.05 -31.16 0.29
C ASP A 114 -6.52 -30.31 1.47
N MET A 115 -7.21 -29.22 1.83
CA MET A 115 -6.80 -28.32 2.91
C MET A 115 -6.78 -29.00 4.29
N SER A 116 -7.59 -30.05 4.48
CA SER A 116 -7.59 -30.82 5.73
C SER A 116 -6.32 -31.66 5.87
N ASP A 117 -5.69 -32.03 4.76
CA ASP A 117 -4.37 -32.66 4.75
C ASP A 117 -3.25 -31.66 5.09
N GLU A 118 -3.39 -30.37 4.75
CA GLU A 118 -2.44 -29.32 5.17
C GLU A 118 -2.51 -29.05 6.68
N ASP A 119 -3.72 -28.93 7.24
CA ASP A 119 -3.92 -28.78 8.69
C ASP A 119 -3.40 -30.02 9.45
N ARG A 120 -3.68 -31.24 8.95
CA ARG A 120 -3.12 -32.48 9.52
C ARG A 120 -1.59 -32.50 9.45
N TYR A 121 -1.00 -32.07 8.34
CA TYR A 121 0.44 -32.01 8.18
C TYR A 121 1.11 -31.04 9.16
N ASP A 122 0.53 -29.84 9.35
CA ASP A 122 1.02 -28.85 10.29
C ASP A 122 0.86 -29.30 11.75
N GLU A 123 -0.26 -29.93 12.09
CA GLU A 123 -0.48 -30.57 13.39
C GLU A 123 0.54 -31.68 13.66
N GLU A 124 0.79 -32.57 12.71
CA GLU A 124 1.81 -33.61 12.83
C GLU A 124 3.21 -33.02 13.02
N ARG A 125 3.54 -31.95 12.29
CA ARG A 125 4.85 -31.30 12.38
C ARG A 125 5.05 -30.60 13.72
N THR A 126 4.03 -29.91 14.21
CA THR A 126 4.07 -29.28 15.54
C THR A 126 4.12 -30.32 16.65
N ALA A 127 3.37 -31.42 16.54
CA ALA A 127 3.44 -32.55 17.46
C ALA A 127 4.83 -33.21 17.47
N ASN A 128 5.45 -33.40 16.30
CA ASN A 128 6.79 -33.97 16.18
C ASN A 128 7.89 -33.03 16.71
N ARG A 129 7.75 -31.71 16.51
CA ARG A 129 8.60 -30.70 17.15
C ARG A 129 8.48 -30.71 18.67
N LYS A 130 7.25 -30.82 19.21
CA LYS A 130 7.02 -30.95 20.66
C LYS A 130 7.62 -32.24 21.23
N LYS A 131 7.43 -33.38 20.55
CA LYS A 131 8.01 -34.68 20.94
C LYS A 131 9.54 -34.67 20.95
N SER A 132 10.17 -34.06 19.95
CA SER A 132 11.63 -33.95 19.88
C SER A 132 12.20 -33.00 20.94
N ALA A 133 11.53 -31.87 21.22
CA ALA A 133 11.89 -30.98 22.33
C ALA A 133 11.78 -31.66 23.70
N ALA A 134 10.71 -32.43 23.94
CA ALA A 134 10.52 -33.20 25.17
C ALA A 134 11.58 -34.30 25.36
N ARG A 135 11.99 -34.96 24.27
CA ARG A 135 13.09 -35.95 24.28
C ARG A 135 14.42 -35.29 24.65
N ARG A 136 14.74 -34.11 24.10
CA ARG A 136 15.94 -33.34 24.46
C ARG A 136 15.97 -32.89 25.93
N HIS A 137 14.81 -32.53 26.49
CA HIS A 137 14.72 -32.17 27.92
C HIS A 137 14.90 -33.37 28.86
N ARG A 138 14.48 -34.58 28.45
CA ARG A 138 14.68 -35.81 29.25
C ARG A 138 16.14 -36.27 29.26
N THR A 139 16.87 -36.09 28.16
CA THR A 139 18.30 -36.47 28.09
C THR A 139 19.21 -35.51 28.87
N ASN A 140 18.84 -34.22 28.99
CA ASN A 140 19.60 -33.25 29.80
C ASN A 140 19.38 -33.35 31.33
N ARG A 141 18.40 -34.15 31.79
CA ARG A 141 18.11 -34.32 33.22
C ARG A 141 18.86 -35.47 33.90
N LYS A 142 19.66 -36.24 33.15
CA LYS A 142 20.38 -37.44 33.63
C LYS A 142 21.92 -37.30 33.66
N SER A 143 22.47 -36.10 33.81
CA SER A 143 23.89 -35.93 34.16
C SER A 143 24.02 -35.52 35.63
N PRO A 144 24.52 -36.39 36.53
CA PRO A 144 24.79 -36.00 37.91
C PRO A 144 26.02 -35.09 37.94
N LYS A 145 25.86 -33.90 38.55
CA LYS A 145 26.93 -32.96 38.84
C LYS A 145 28.02 -33.65 39.68
N LYS A 146 29.22 -33.83 39.11
CA LYS A 146 30.43 -34.11 39.89
C LYS A 146 31.19 -32.80 40.07
N SER A 147 31.35 -32.44 41.34
CA SER A 147 31.91 -31.22 41.90
C SER A 147 33.43 -31.26 42.11
N LYS A 148 34.02 -30.06 42.29
CA LYS A 148 35.31 -29.71 42.95
C LYS A 148 36.59 -29.90 42.12
N SER A 149 37.64 -29.06 42.19
CA SER A 149 37.94 -27.81 42.91
C SER A 149 39.36 -27.31 42.57
N VAL A 150 39.56 -25.98 42.52
CA VAL A 150 40.67 -25.18 43.12
C VAL A 150 42.10 -25.24 42.51
N ALA A 151 42.52 -24.05 42.05
CA ALA A 151 43.79 -23.31 42.17
C ALA A 151 45.16 -24.01 42.02
N GLN A 152 46.03 -23.40 41.19
CA GLN A 152 47.26 -22.80 41.74
C GLN A 152 47.91 -21.80 40.76
N GLU A 153 48.42 -20.75 41.40
CA GLU A 153 49.06 -19.53 40.94
C GLU A 153 50.59 -19.72 41.00
N ALA A 154 51.34 -19.26 40.01
CA ALA A 154 52.76 -18.89 40.15
C ALA A 154 53.25 -18.00 38.99
N ARG A 155 53.40 -16.71 39.28
CA ARG A 155 54.27 -15.70 38.62
C ARG A 155 55.74 -15.90 39.08
N PRO A 156 56.76 -15.06 38.73
CA PRO A 156 57.02 -14.09 37.63
C PRO A 156 58.49 -14.15 37.09
N LEU A 157 58.91 -13.08 36.38
CA LEU A 157 60.27 -12.52 36.12
C LEU A 157 60.80 -12.73 34.68
N ALA A 158 61.36 -11.75 33.95
CA ALA A 158 61.60 -10.34 34.20
C ALA A 158 61.89 -9.58 32.87
N ALA A 159 61.56 -8.28 32.89
CA ALA A 159 62.29 -7.10 32.37
C ALA A 159 62.97 -7.11 30.97
N SER A 160 62.53 -6.18 30.11
CA SER A 160 63.24 -4.91 29.75
C SER A 160 62.65 -4.34 28.46
N LYS A 161 62.07 -3.12 28.50
CA LYS A 161 62.64 -1.84 27.98
C LYS A 161 62.67 -1.77 26.45
N GLU A 162 62.35 -0.70 25.73
CA GLU A 162 62.03 0.70 26.01
C GLU A 162 61.60 1.33 24.66
N GLY A 163 60.92 2.47 24.69
CA GLY A 163 60.82 3.42 23.56
C GLY A 163 59.49 3.37 22.82
N ARG A 164 58.51 4.23 23.16
CA ARG A 164 58.33 5.63 22.66
C ARG A 164 58.37 5.70 21.13
N ARG A 165 57.50 6.41 20.41
CA ARG A 165 56.34 7.27 20.67
C ARG A 165 55.74 7.54 19.26
N ARG A 166 54.42 7.75 19.23
CA ARG A 166 53.59 8.29 18.13
C ARG A 166 54.10 9.67 17.60
N PRO A 167 53.59 10.24 16.50
CA PRO A 167 52.17 10.47 16.15
C PRO A 167 51.52 9.37 15.31
#